data_AF-A0A160TC01-F1
#
_entry.id   AF-A0A160TC01-F1
#
_cell.length_a   1.000
_cell.length_b   1.000
_cell.length_c   1.000
_cell.angle_alpha   90.00
_cell.angle_beta   90.00
_cell.angle_gamma   90.00
#
_symmetry.space_group_name_H-M   'P 1'
#
loop_
_entity.id
_entity.type
_entity.pdbx_description
1 polymer ?
#
loop_
_entity_poly.entity_id
_entity_poly.type
_entity_poly.pdbx_seq_one_letter_code
_entity_poly.pdbx_strand_id
1 'polypeptide(L)'
;MKLNFTKPVLLSVLALTLGACASYPKSVAVDTPDNLPTLSQLQQNPEAYVGSQVVLGGRIVAVTNFADGSTVELLQLPLYTSGRPKNDVRSTSGRIRVHFEQLLDPEVYAKGQLLTVRGIILGKEDSTIGEHPYSFVSIDGNGIYLWPERDDPEVIYIMGVQNGLFPYYREPRYVPVRSTKPTTAE
;
A
#
# COMPACT_ATOMS: atom_id res chain seq x y z
N MET A 1 19.80 -7.22 -54.38
CA MET A 1 20.12 -6.78 -53.01
C MET A 1 19.05 -7.33 -52.07
N LYS A 2 19.30 -8.47 -51.40
CA LYS A 2 18.33 -9.08 -50.48
C LYS A 2 18.45 -8.39 -49.12
N LEU A 3 17.55 -7.44 -48.83
CA LEU A 3 17.49 -6.82 -47.50
C LEU A 3 16.83 -7.81 -46.53
N ASN A 4 17.65 -8.37 -45.64
CA ASN A 4 17.21 -9.30 -44.60
C ASN A 4 16.47 -8.52 -43.49
N PHE A 5 15.19 -8.19 -43.72
CA PHE A 5 14.32 -7.46 -42.79
C PHE A 5 13.73 -8.30 -41.66
N THR A 6 14.06 -9.60 -41.55
CA THR A 6 13.46 -10.50 -40.57
C THR A 6 13.94 -10.28 -39.13
N LYS A 7 15.17 -9.76 -38.94
CA LYS A 7 15.73 -9.50 -37.60
C LYS A 7 15.13 -8.30 -36.86
N PRO A 8 14.88 -7.12 -37.47
CA PRO A 8 14.28 -5.99 -36.74
C PRO A 8 12.81 -6.22 -36.39
N VAL A 9 12.05 -6.98 -37.21
CA VAL A 9 10.65 -7.30 -36.93
C VAL A 9 10.52 -8.23 -35.72
N LEU A 10 11.42 -9.23 -35.59
CA LEU A 10 11.44 -10.14 -34.44
C LEU A 10 11.78 -9.40 -33.13
N LEU A 11 12.67 -8.40 -33.20
CA LEU A 11 13.08 -7.59 -32.05
C LEU A 11 11.94 -6.66 -31.59
N SER A 12 11.18 -6.08 -32.52
CA SER A 12 10.01 -5.25 -32.21
C SER A 12 8.86 -6.06 -31.62
N VAL A 13 8.59 -7.26 -32.12
CA VAL A 13 7.58 -8.16 -31.54
C VAL A 13 7.97 -8.60 -30.13
N LEU A 14 9.25 -8.88 -29.88
CA LEU A 14 9.75 -9.20 -28.54
C LEU A 14 9.63 -8.00 -27.58
N ALA A 15 9.93 -6.78 -28.06
CA ALA A 15 9.79 -5.55 -27.27
C ALA A 15 8.33 -5.26 -26.85
N LEU A 16 7.33 -5.63 -27.67
CA LEU A 16 5.92 -5.50 -27.30
C LEU A 16 5.45 -6.53 -26.25
N THR A 17 6.23 -7.57 -25.96
CA THR A 17 5.88 -8.55 -24.91
C THR A 17 6.41 -8.19 -23.52
N LEU A 18 7.27 -7.15 -23.40
CA LEU A 18 7.65 -6.58 -22.11
C LEU A 18 6.55 -5.65 -21.59
N GLY A 19 5.34 -6.18 -21.43
CA GLY A 19 4.32 -5.55 -20.60
C GLY A 19 4.80 -5.59 -19.15
N ALA A 20 5.36 -4.49 -18.67
CA ALA A 20 5.67 -4.30 -17.26
C ALA A 20 4.34 -4.12 -16.49
N CYS A 21 3.59 -5.21 -16.29
CA CYS A 21 2.51 -5.21 -15.32
C CYS A 21 3.16 -5.05 -13.95
N ALA A 22 3.05 -3.84 -13.38
CA ALA A 22 3.25 -3.65 -11.95
C ALA A 22 2.32 -4.63 -11.24
N SER A 23 2.90 -5.71 -10.73
CA SER A 23 2.15 -6.84 -10.19
C SER A 23 2.06 -6.70 -8.68
N TYR A 24 0.93 -7.11 -8.12
CA TYR A 24 0.75 -7.21 -6.68
C TYR A 24 1.79 -8.20 -6.09
N PRO A 25 2.22 -8.01 -4.83
CA PRO A 25 2.98 -9.03 -4.12
C PRO A 25 2.21 -10.35 -4.11
N LYS A 26 2.93 -11.47 -4.25
CA LYS A 26 2.32 -12.82 -4.39
C LYS A 26 1.28 -13.15 -3.31
N SER A 27 1.49 -12.69 -2.07
CA SER A 27 0.58 -12.96 -0.95
C SER A 27 -0.78 -12.25 -1.05
N VAL A 28 -0.87 -11.18 -1.85
CA VAL A 28 -2.10 -10.38 -2.05
C VAL A 28 -2.49 -10.27 -3.52
N ALA A 29 -1.87 -11.08 -4.38
CA ALA A 29 -2.16 -11.09 -5.80
C ALA A 29 -3.56 -11.68 -6.07
N VAL A 30 -4.18 -11.15 -7.12
CA VAL A 30 -5.49 -11.55 -7.65
C VAL A 30 -5.42 -11.54 -9.16
N ASP A 31 -6.27 -12.36 -9.81
CA ASP A 31 -6.27 -12.48 -11.27
C ASP A 31 -6.82 -11.21 -11.96
N THR A 32 -7.81 -10.56 -11.34
CA THR A 32 -8.49 -9.39 -11.90
C THR A 32 -8.56 -8.24 -10.87
N PRO A 33 -7.46 -7.49 -10.66
CA PRO A 33 -7.42 -6.40 -9.67
C PRO A 33 -8.34 -5.22 -10.02
N ASP A 34 -8.61 -4.99 -11.31
CA ASP A 34 -9.40 -3.84 -11.78
C ASP A 34 -10.91 -3.98 -11.52
N ASN A 35 -11.40 -5.19 -11.19
CA ASN A 35 -12.82 -5.48 -10.97
C ASN A 35 -13.17 -5.63 -9.47
N LEU A 36 -12.28 -5.20 -8.58
CA LEU A 36 -12.52 -5.31 -7.14
C LEU A 36 -13.33 -4.11 -6.63
N PRO A 37 -14.22 -4.31 -5.65
CA PRO A 37 -14.99 -3.22 -5.07
C PRO A 37 -14.08 -2.26 -4.29
N THR A 38 -14.34 -0.96 -4.47
CA THR A 38 -13.68 0.10 -3.69
C THR A 38 -14.33 0.27 -2.32
N LEU A 39 -13.60 0.79 -1.33
CA LEU A 39 -14.16 1.00 0.01
C LEU A 39 -15.42 1.89 -0.02
N SER A 40 -15.46 2.94 -0.86
CA SER A 40 -16.64 3.80 -0.98
C SER A 40 -17.88 3.03 -1.45
N GLN A 41 -17.73 2.08 -2.37
CA GLN A 41 -18.83 1.20 -2.81
C GLN A 41 -19.27 0.27 -1.68
N LEU A 42 -18.31 -0.30 -0.94
CA LEU A 42 -18.59 -1.16 0.21
C LEU A 42 -19.32 -0.42 1.34
N GLN A 43 -18.98 0.85 1.59
CA GLN A 43 -19.66 1.64 2.62
C GLN A 43 -21.10 1.96 2.25
N GLN A 44 -21.36 2.23 0.96
CA GLN A 44 -22.69 2.54 0.44
C GLN A 44 -23.62 1.33 0.50
N ASN A 45 -23.16 0.15 0.06
CA ASN A 45 -23.98 -1.07 0.06
C ASN A 45 -23.12 -2.31 0.34
N PRO A 46 -22.72 -2.56 1.60
CA PRO A 46 -21.82 -3.67 1.96
C PRO A 46 -22.46 -5.04 1.73
N GLU A 47 -23.78 -5.14 1.95
CA GLU A 47 -24.55 -6.39 1.87
C GLU A 47 -24.51 -6.98 0.45
N ALA A 48 -24.48 -6.11 -0.57
CA ALA A 48 -24.36 -6.52 -1.96
C ALA A 48 -23.00 -7.17 -2.31
N TYR A 49 -21.97 -6.99 -1.47
CA TYR A 49 -20.62 -7.51 -1.71
C TYR A 49 -20.18 -8.56 -0.68
N VAL A 50 -21.04 -8.95 0.26
CA VAL A 50 -20.71 -10.02 1.22
C VAL A 50 -20.33 -11.30 0.48
N GLY A 51 -19.27 -11.96 0.92
CA GLY A 51 -18.71 -13.16 0.26
C GLY A 51 -17.85 -12.87 -0.97
N SER A 52 -17.77 -11.61 -1.43
CA SER A 52 -16.91 -11.22 -2.54
C SER A 52 -15.47 -11.02 -2.10
N GLN A 53 -14.53 -11.32 -2.99
CA GLN A 53 -13.11 -11.04 -2.78
C GLN A 53 -12.82 -9.55 -2.93
N VAL A 54 -11.92 -9.05 -2.09
CA VAL A 54 -11.43 -7.67 -2.14
C VAL A 54 -9.92 -7.62 -1.88
N VAL A 55 -9.27 -6.58 -2.40
CA VAL A 55 -7.92 -6.19 -2.02
C VAL A 55 -7.96 -4.74 -1.58
N LEU A 56 -7.69 -4.52 -0.29
CA LEU A 56 -7.61 -3.20 0.31
C LEU A 56 -6.28 -3.04 1.01
N GLY A 57 -5.83 -1.81 1.15
CA GLY A 57 -4.65 -1.52 1.93
C GLY A 57 -4.74 -0.15 2.54
N GLY A 58 -3.79 0.14 3.39
CA GLY A 58 -3.87 1.28 4.25
C GLY A 58 -2.71 1.37 5.22
N ARG A 59 -2.89 2.25 6.18
CA ARG A 59 -1.97 2.43 7.31
C ARG A 59 -2.53 1.73 8.53
N ILE A 60 -1.69 0.96 9.23
CA ILE A 60 -2.08 0.28 10.47
C ILE A 60 -2.39 1.33 11.54
N VAL A 61 -3.59 1.24 12.11
CA VAL A 61 -4.03 2.05 13.24
C VAL A 61 -3.78 1.30 14.55
N ALA A 62 -4.19 0.03 14.58
CA ALA A 62 -4.04 -0.86 15.73
C ALA A 62 -4.05 -2.33 15.30
N VAL A 63 -3.45 -3.19 16.11
CA VAL A 63 -3.54 -4.65 16.02
C VAL A 63 -3.98 -5.14 17.39
N THR A 64 -5.06 -5.93 17.42
CA THR A 64 -5.60 -6.51 18.65
C THR A 64 -5.64 -8.02 18.49
N ASN A 65 -5.01 -8.74 19.42
CA ASN A 65 -4.98 -10.19 19.43
C ASN A 65 -6.06 -10.75 20.35
N PHE A 66 -6.81 -11.72 19.85
CA PHE A 66 -7.84 -12.47 20.54
C PHE A 66 -7.42 -13.94 20.66
N ALA A 67 -8.22 -14.75 21.34
CA ALA A 67 -7.92 -16.17 21.51
C ALA A 67 -7.98 -16.96 20.18
N ASP A 68 -8.76 -16.45 19.23
CA ASP A 68 -9.10 -17.05 17.93
C ASP A 68 -8.37 -16.40 16.75
N GLY A 69 -7.53 -15.38 16.99
CA GLY A 69 -6.76 -14.73 15.93
C GLY A 69 -6.40 -13.28 16.21
N SER A 70 -6.25 -12.50 15.15
CA SER A 70 -5.87 -11.09 15.20
C SER A 70 -6.81 -10.22 14.38
N THR A 71 -7.17 -9.07 14.94
CA THR A 71 -7.91 -8.03 14.22
C THR A 71 -6.99 -6.84 13.99
N VAL A 72 -6.82 -6.48 12.73
CA VAL A 72 -6.08 -5.29 12.30
C VAL A 72 -7.07 -4.20 11.93
N GLU A 73 -6.96 -3.06 12.59
CA GLU A 73 -7.66 -1.85 12.19
C GLU A 73 -6.78 -1.06 11.20
N LEU A 74 -7.28 -0.88 9.99
CA LEU A 74 -6.60 -0.15 8.93
C LEU A 74 -7.31 1.15 8.63
N LEU A 75 -6.54 2.23 8.56
CA LEU A 75 -6.96 3.43 7.85
C LEU A 75 -6.78 3.16 6.36
N GLN A 76 -7.88 2.98 5.63
CA GLN A 76 -7.82 2.63 4.22
C GLN A 76 -7.23 3.79 3.41
N LEU A 77 -6.34 3.45 2.48
CA LEU A 77 -5.70 4.38 1.55
C LEU A 77 -5.79 3.83 0.12
N PRO A 78 -5.88 4.70 -0.90
CA PRO A 78 -5.84 4.27 -2.30
C PRO A 78 -4.56 3.51 -2.59
N LEU A 79 -4.62 2.50 -3.46
CA LEU A 79 -3.46 1.71 -3.86
C LEU A 79 -2.83 2.26 -5.15
N TYR A 80 -1.53 2.08 -5.31
CA TYR A 80 -0.86 2.10 -6.62
C TYR A 80 -1.18 0.82 -7.38
N THR A 81 -0.85 0.78 -8.68
CA THR A 81 -0.97 -0.44 -9.50
C THR A 81 -0.15 -1.62 -8.96
N SER A 82 0.91 -1.35 -8.19
CA SER A 82 1.69 -2.36 -7.46
C SER A 82 0.99 -2.92 -6.21
N GLY A 83 -0.19 -2.43 -5.87
CA GLY A 83 -0.89 -2.77 -4.63
C GLY A 83 -0.37 -2.04 -3.38
N ARG A 84 0.67 -1.19 -3.50
CA ARG A 84 1.17 -0.40 -2.37
C ARG A 84 0.21 0.73 -2.01
N PRO A 85 -0.13 0.95 -0.73
CA PRO A 85 -0.91 2.11 -0.33
C PRO A 85 -0.17 3.42 -0.63
N LYS A 86 -0.90 4.41 -1.18
CA LYS A 86 -0.42 5.78 -1.32
C LYS A 86 -0.34 6.39 0.07
N ASN A 87 0.85 6.77 0.53
CA ASN A 87 1.10 7.22 1.90
C ASN A 87 0.59 8.66 2.19
N ASP A 88 -0.59 9.00 1.66
CA ASP A 88 -1.27 10.28 1.87
C ASP A 88 -2.54 10.03 2.68
N VAL A 89 -2.46 10.25 3.99
CA VAL A 89 -3.56 10.07 4.94
C VAL A 89 -4.77 10.93 4.59
N ARG A 90 -4.60 12.06 3.90
CA ARG A 90 -5.73 12.94 3.52
C ARG A 90 -6.61 12.33 2.44
N SER A 91 -6.13 11.30 1.75
CA SER A 91 -6.86 10.57 0.71
C SER A 91 -7.64 9.36 1.23
N THR A 92 -7.76 9.20 2.55
CA THR A 92 -8.46 8.07 3.16
C THR A 92 -9.96 8.07 2.87
N SER A 93 -10.52 6.89 2.62
CA SER A 93 -11.99 6.70 2.53
C SER A 93 -12.60 6.14 3.81
N GLY A 94 -11.84 6.08 4.92
CA GLY A 94 -12.33 5.63 6.23
C GLY A 94 -11.51 4.50 6.84
N ARG A 95 -12.07 3.84 7.84
CA ARG A 95 -11.44 2.72 8.54
C ARG A 95 -12.13 1.39 8.25
N ILE A 96 -11.33 0.34 8.21
CA ILE A 96 -11.77 -1.04 8.02
C ILE A 96 -11.18 -1.94 9.09
N ARG A 97 -11.85 -3.05 9.36
CA ARG A 97 -11.32 -4.13 10.20
C ARG A 97 -11.04 -5.34 9.35
N VAL A 98 -9.89 -5.95 9.60
CA VAL A 98 -9.46 -7.17 8.93
C VAL A 98 -9.14 -8.20 9.99
N HIS A 99 -9.81 -9.34 9.93
CA HIS A 99 -9.60 -10.46 10.84
C HIS A 99 -8.67 -11.48 10.19
N PHE A 100 -7.79 -12.07 10.99
CA PHE A 100 -6.88 -13.13 10.58
C PHE A 100 -6.94 -14.23 11.62
N GLU A 101 -6.97 -15.49 11.18
CA GLU A 101 -6.93 -16.65 12.08
C GLU A 101 -5.57 -16.84 12.79
N GLN A 102 -4.53 -16.19 12.27
CA GLN A 102 -3.17 -16.26 12.81
C GLN A 102 -2.87 -15.07 13.73
N LEU A 103 -2.00 -15.30 14.72
CA LEU A 103 -1.47 -14.25 15.57
C LEU A 103 -0.53 -13.32 14.78
N LEU A 104 -0.87 -12.03 14.74
CA LEU A 104 -0.03 -10.96 14.23
C LEU A 104 0.60 -10.21 15.40
N ASP A 105 1.92 -10.21 15.47
CA ASP A 105 2.68 -9.51 16.51
C ASP A 105 2.57 -7.98 16.29
N PRO A 106 2.04 -7.20 17.25
CA PRO A 106 1.93 -5.74 17.12
C PRO A 106 3.27 -5.01 16.96
N GLU A 107 4.39 -5.63 17.39
CA GLU A 107 5.74 -5.06 17.19
C GLU A 107 6.20 -5.24 15.74
N VAL A 108 5.79 -6.33 15.08
CA VAL A 108 6.09 -6.56 13.66
C VAL A 108 5.12 -5.81 12.76
N TYR A 109 3.84 -5.80 13.11
CA TYR A 109 2.74 -5.10 12.42
C TYR A 109 2.42 -3.79 13.13
N ALA A 110 3.44 -2.95 13.26
CA ALA A 110 3.40 -1.75 14.06
C ALA A 110 2.48 -0.68 13.47
N LYS A 111 1.88 0.10 14.38
CA LYS A 111 1.10 1.28 14.03
C LYS A 111 1.90 2.22 13.13
N GLY A 112 1.25 2.69 12.06
CA GLY A 112 1.85 3.61 11.09
C GLY A 112 2.46 2.92 9.87
N GLN A 113 2.71 1.61 9.92
CA GLN A 113 3.19 0.87 8.75
C GLN A 113 2.10 0.70 7.69
N LEU A 114 2.53 0.48 6.44
CA LEU A 114 1.63 0.27 5.32
C LEU A 114 1.38 -1.22 5.14
N LEU A 115 0.10 -1.59 5.04
CA LEU A 115 -0.35 -2.96 4.87
C LEU A 115 -1.26 -3.05 3.64
N THR A 116 -1.11 -4.12 2.88
CA THR A 116 -2.09 -4.53 1.87
C THR A 116 -2.63 -5.90 2.28
N VAL A 117 -3.94 -6.09 2.10
CA VAL A 117 -4.65 -7.31 2.47
C VAL A 117 -5.54 -7.72 1.31
N ARG A 118 -5.53 -9.03 1.00
CA ARG A 118 -6.56 -9.71 0.23
C ARG A 118 -7.46 -10.48 1.18
N GLY A 119 -8.77 -10.42 0.96
CA GLY A 119 -9.72 -11.10 1.82
C GLY A 119 -11.12 -11.20 1.24
N ILE A 120 -12.04 -11.73 2.04
CA ILE A 120 -13.46 -11.86 1.75
C ILE A 120 -14.26 -10.87 2.60
N ILE A 121 -15.24 -10.20 2.01
CA ILE A 121 -16.06 -9.23 2.72
C ILE A 121 -17.06 -9.95 3.62
N LEU A 122 -17.03 -9.64 4.92
CA LEU A 122 -17.97 -10.17 5.91
C LEU A 122 -19.21 -9.28 6.08
N GLY A 123 -19.07 -7.98 5.82
CA GLY A 123 -20.15 -7.00 5.92
C GLY A 123 -19.76 -5.79 6.75
N LYS A 124 -20.70 -5.30 7.58
CA LYS A 124 -20.48 -4.21 8.53
C LYS A 124 -20.33 -4.73 9.94
N GLU A 125 -19.44 -4.09 10.68
CA GLU A 125 -19.22 -4.33 12.10
C GLU A 125 -19.36 -2.99 12.85
N ASP A 126 -20.43 -2.88 13.64
CA ASP A 126 -20.68 -1.68 14.42
C ASP A 126 -19.82 -1.69 15.68
N SER A 127 -19.05 -0.63 15.86
CA SER A 127 -18.18 -0.44 17.01
C SER A 127 -17.98 1.05 17.25
N THR A 128 -16.89 1.44 17.91
CA THR A 128 -16.57 2.85 18.17
C THR A 128 -15.16 3.21 17.72
N ILE A 129 -14.99 4.48 17.35
CA ILE A 129 -13.69 5.13 17.27
C ILE A 129 -13.62 6.08 18.47
N GLY A 130 -12.88 5.68 19.50
CA GLY A 130 -12.99 6.32 20.81
C GLY A 130 -14.40 6.12 21.37
N GLU A 131 -15.12 7.22 21.58
CA GLU A 131 -16.51 7.20 22.08
C GLU A 131 -17.57 7.37 20.98
N HIS A 132 -17.15 7.60 19.73
CA HIS A 132 -18.07 7.83 18.63
C HIS A 132 -18.46 6.51 17.95
N PRO A 133 -19.76 6.23 17.76
CA PRO A 133 -20.20 5.05 17.03
C PRO A 133 -19.72 5.11 15.57
N TYR A 134 -19.19 4.00 15.09
CA TYR A 134 -18.65 3.87 13.73
C TYR A 134 -18.92 2.46 13.20
N SER A 135 -19.37 2.39 11.95
CA SER A 135 -19.63 1.13 11.26
C SER A 135 -18.46 0.80 10.34
N PHE A 136 -17.65 -0.18 10.75
CA PHE A 136 -16.49 -0.64 10.00
C PHE A 136 -16.93 -1.59 8.89
N VAL A 137 -16.26 -1.54 7.74
CA VAL A 137 -16.30 -2.69 6.81
C VAL A 137 -15.38 -3.76 7.38
N SER A 138 -15.93 -4.95 7.58
CA SER A 138 -15.21 -6.11 8.13
C SER A 138 -14.85 -7.09 7.01
N ILE A 139 -13.63 -7.60 7.08
CA ILE A 139 -12.99 -8.43 6.06
C ILE A 139 -12.33 -9.62 6.74
N ASP A 140 -12.55 -10.80 6.21
CA ASP A 140 -11.79 -12.00 6.53
C ASP A 140 -10.52 -12.04 5.67
N GLY A 141 -9.37 -11.81 6.30
CA GLY A 141 -8.07 -11.66 5.67
C GLY A 141 -7.40 -13.00 5.41
N ASN A 142 -7.22 -13.36 4.14
CA ASN A 142 -6.54 -14.59 3.72
C ASN A 142 -5.22 -14.34 2.96
N GLY A 143 -4.85 -13.08 2.76
CA GLY A 143 -3.58 -12.67 2.18
C GLY A 143 -3.12 -11.36 2.79
N ILE A 144 -1.86 -11.28 3.18
CA ILE A 144 -1.29 -10.11 3.87
C ILE A 144 0.08 -9.76 3.30
N TYR A 145 0.35 -8.46 3.16
CA TYR A 145 1.66 -7.96 2.76
C TYR A 145 2.00 -6.67 3.51
N LEU A 146 2.99 -6.77 4.39
CA LEU A 146 3.55 -5.64 5.13
C LEU A 146 4.64 -4.97 4.27
N TRP A 147 4.47 -3.68 3.98
CA TRP A 147 5.43 -2.95 3.18
C TRP A 147 6.59 -2.45 4.04
N PRO A 148 7.83 -2.56 3.55
CA PRO A 148 8.96 -1.97 4.24
C PRO A 148 8.78 -0.44 4.32
N GLU A 149 9.14 0.12 5.47
CA GLU A 149 9.28 1.56 5.64
C GLU A 149 10.29 2.03 4.59
N ARG A 150 9.89 3.04 3.80
CA ARG A 150 10.85 3.70 2.92
C ARG A 150 11.54 4.74 3.77
N ASP A 151 12.85 4.61 3.91
CA ASP A 151 13.68 5.75 4.20
C ASP A 151 13.62 6.64 2.96
N ASP A 152 12.64 7.56 2.94
CA ASP A 152 12.66 8.62 1.95
C ASP A 152 13.94 9.42 2.24
N PRO A 153 14.93 9.35 1.34
CA PRO A 153 16.23 9.93 1.60
C PRO A 153 16.03 11.43 1.71
N GLU A 154 16.56 12.03 2.77
CA GLU A 154 16.52 13.47 2.94
C GLU A 154 17.26 14.11 1.76
N VAL A 155 16.51 14.72 0.84
CA VAL A 155 17.09 15.41 -0.32
C VAL A 155 17.59 16.76 0.18
N ILE A 156 18.85 16.79 0.60
CA ILE A 156 19.52 18.04 0.97
C ILE A 156 19.91 18.77 -0.31
N TYR A 157 19.19 19.85 -0.63
CA TYR A 157 19.59 20.78 -1.67
C TYR A 157 20.80 21.59 -1.18
N ILE A 158 22.01 21.14 -1.54
CA ILE A 158 23.21 21.93 -1.31
C ILE A 158 23.23 23.06 -2.34
N MET A 159 22.75 24.24 -1.94
CA MET A 159 22.95 25.47 -2.69
C MET A 159 24.45 25.80 -2.68
N GLY A 160 25.15 25.43 -3.75
CA GLY A 160 26.57 25.70 -3.88
C GLY A 160 26.83 27.18 -4.16
N VAL A 161 27.37 27.93 -3.20
CA VAL A 161 27.97 29.23 -3.46
C VAL A 161 29.40 29.00 -3.91
N GLN A 162 29.60 28.64 -5.18
CA GLN A 162 30.93 28.69 -5.79
C GLN A 162 30.99 29.93 -6.67
N ASN A 163 31.67 30.95 -6.17
CA ASN A 163 32.17 32.11 -6.93
C ASN A 163 31.11 32.87 -7.75
N GLY A 164 30.15 33.47 -7.06
CA GLY A 164 29.65 34.81 -7.38
C GLY A 164 28.90 35.07 -8.70
N LEU A 165 28.68 34.11 -9.61
CA LEU A 165 27.92 34.41 -10.84
C LEU A 165 27.17 33.18 -11.38
N PHE A 166 25.83 33.30 -11.33
CA PHE A 166 24.78 32.45 -11.91
C PHE A 166 24.40 31.13 -11.21
N PRO A 167 23.12 30.98 -10.78
CA PRO A 167 22.62 29.75 -10.17
C PRO A 167 22.30 28.72 -11.26
N TYR A 168 23.28 27.93 -11.66
CA TYR A 168 22.97 26.68 -12.35
C TYR A 168 22.50 25.67 -11.30
N TYR A 169 21.35 25.03 -11.58
CA TYR A 169 20.89 23.85 -10.84
C TYR A 169 22.03 22.84 -10.83
N ARG A 170 22.75 22.72 -9.72
CA ARG A 170 23.65 21.59 -9.51
C ARG A 170 22.73 20.41 -9.25
N GLU A 171 22.87 19.33 -10.01
CA GLU A 171 22.01 18.16 -9.81
C GLU A 171 22.05 17.74 -8.34
N PRO A 172 20.87 17.50 -7.72
CA PRO A 172 20.80 17.10 -6.33
C PRO A 172 21.64 15.83 -6.16
N ARG A 173 22.73 15.94 -5.39
CA ARG A 173 23.52 14.76 -5.07
C ARG A 173 22.72 13.93 -4.08
N TYR A 174 22.43 12.69 -4.48
CA TYR A 174 21.92 11.70 -3.56
C TYR A 174 23.00 11.40 -2.52
N VAL A 175 22.84 11.96 -1.32
CA VAL A 175 23.67 11.60 -0.16
C VAL A 175 22.77 10.75 0.73
N PRO A 176 23.01 9.44 0.87
CA PRO A 176 22.25 8.63 1.80
C PRO A 176 22.60 9.10 3.21
N VAL A 177 21.75 9.93 3.80
CA VAL A 177 21.83 10.28 5.22
C VAL A 177 21.12 9.16 5.97
N ARG A 178 21.83 8.50 6.89
CA ARG A 178 21.22 7.53 7.80
C ARG A 178 20.24 8.29 8.68
N SER A 179 18.94 8.01 8.56
CA SER A 179 17.90 8.62 9.39
C SER A 179 18.17 8.29 10.86
N THR A 180 18.82 9.20 11.58
CA THR A 180 18.87 9.15 13.04
C THR A 180 17.57 9.78 13.52
N LYS A 181 16.46 9.00 13.52
CA LYS A 181 15.28 9.39 14.29
C LYS A 181 15.77 9.69 15.71
N PRO A 182 15.49 10.89 16.28
CA PRO A 182 15.85 11.15 17.67
C PRO A 182 15.14 10.10 18.51
N THR A 183 15.92 9.30 19.25
CA THR A 183 15.38 8.49 20.33
C THR A 183 14.78 9.49 21.31
N THR A 184 13.45 9.56 21.38
CA THR A 184 12.79 10.20 22.51
C THR A 184 13.21 9.40 23.73
N ALA A 185 14.17 9.94 24.48
CA ALA A 185 14.52 9.43 25.78
C ALA A 185 13.30 9.68 26.69
N GLU A 186 12.70 8.59 27.16
CA GLU A 186 11.76 8.59 28.28
C GLU A 186 12.55 8.67 29.60
#